data_AF-H8Z0K8-F1
#
_entry.id   AF-H8Z0K8-F1
#
_cell.length_a   1.000
_cell.length_b   1.000
_cell.length_c   1.000
_cell.angle_alpha   90.00
_cell.angle_beta   90.00
_cell.angle_gamma   90.00
#
_symmetry.space_group_name_H-M   'P 1'
#
loop_
_entity.id
_entity.type
_entity.pdbx_description
1 polymer ?
#
loop_
_entity_poly.entity_id
_entity_poly.type
_entity_poly.pdbx_seq_one_letter_code
_entity_poly.pdbx_strand_id
1 'polypeptide(L)'
;MTSSTPPPPQALPRGVMFNAYPDSIGETLSDQVALLQRPEFKDAFSLLYLLPTFFNSDLDRGFSVIDYDINRVLVQPEDIEALKALNIEFKFDLVLNHLSVNSPQFQDMLARGDASEYREFFVDWNQFWEDHGQMGPDGYMIPDDWCLQKLFMRKPGLPILMVRFPDGSLRPYWNTFYQKILYRELELADLESIPGLDADARQQVLTMINHAIRAESHIDHINFGAFGDYRQQIIDLVESKREYLGQMDLNARSEKVWDFYAETFAKLKAYGARIIRLDAFAYLHKAPGEANFFNTPGTWDYLERLKHLALDYGLIVFPEIHTEYGRGLHADVAGKGFPIYDFFFPGLVIDALDRGDNRALINWIKEANSKGFQTINMLGCHDGIPMLDLRGVEVDGGLRPGLLDDAHIEAAMERLIERGGRVKNLYGADGKKIAYYQLNATFFSALGEDERKLRLARAIQMFIPGIPQVWYLDLFAGRNNYAAADQGGPAGHKEINRTNLTTADIEEGLNQPVVLDQLDLIRMRNCAPAFRGQLSIEKTEANQLSLHWQKDEFTADLEANLSDLTFHVRYTDADGREESKSYL
;
A
#
# COMPACT_ATOMS: atom_id res chain seq x y z
N MET A 1 14.84 28.38 -29.18
CA MET A 1 15.62 27.15 -29.40
C MET A 1 15.99 26.58 -28.03
N THR A 2 15.10 25.78 -27.45
CA THR A 2 15.32 25.17 -26.13
C THR A 2 16.03 23.84 -26.33
N SER A 3 17.33 23.85 -26.10
CA SER A 3 18.11 22.64 -25.83
C SER A 3 17.61 22.04 -24.51
N SER A 4 16.52 21.27 -24.55
CA SER A 4 16.16 20.39 -23.44
C SER A 4 16.89 19.08 -23.63
N THR A 5 18.01 18.91 -22.94
CA THR A 5 18.47 17.57 -22.58
C THR A 5 17.27 16.79 -22.03
N PRO A 6 16.98 15.58 -22.52
CA PRO A 6 15.90 14.77 -21.97
C PRO A 6 16.13 14.62 -20.46
N PRO A 7 15.05 14.66 -19.65
CA PRO A 7 15.19 14.46 -18.21
C PRO A 7 15.91 13.12 -17.95
N PRO A 8 16.68 13.02 -16.86
CA PRO A 8 17.39 11.78 -16.55
C PRO A 8 16.39 10.61 -16.47
N PRO A 9 16.84 9.38 -16.79
CA PRO A 9 16.04 8.17 -16.55
C PRO A 9 15.45 8.23 -15.13
N GLN A 10 14.17 7.91 -14.96
CA GLN A 10 13.45 7.93 -13.67
C GLN A 10 13.07 9.31 -13.08
N ALA A 11 13.22 10.44 -13.80
CA ALA A 11 12.79 11.74 -13.28
C ALA A 11 11.27 11.80 -13.04
N LEU A 12 10.86 12.02 -11.78
CA LEU A 12 9.45 12.20 -11.41
C LEU A 12 8.77 13.33 -12.20
N PRO A 13 7.48 13.17 -12.57
CA PRO A 13 6.69 14.26 -13.14
C PRO A 13 6.46 15.38 -12.10
N ARG A 14 5.73 16.42 -12.49
CA ARG A 14 5.41 17.55 -11.60
C ARG A 14 3.91 17.65 -11.42
N GLY A 15 3.52 18.27 -10.31
CA GLY A 15 2.13 18.52 -9.95
C GLY A 15 1.74 17.85 -8.66
N VAL A 16 0.50 18.08 -8.23
CA VAL A 16 -0.10 17.42 -7.07
C VAL A 16 -0.78 16.14 -7.52
N MET A 17 -0.64 15.09 -6.70
CA MET A 17 -1.19 13.76 -6.96
C MET A 17 -2.40 13.49 -6.07
N PHE A 18 -3.55 13.20 -6.67
CA PHE A 18 -4.69 12.66 -5.93
C PHE A 18 -4.51 11.15 -5.74
N ASN A 19 -4.88 10.60 -4.58
CA ASN A 19 -4.77 9.18 -4.29
C ASN A 19 -6.10 8.66 -3.72
N ALA A 20 -6.68 7.67 -4.40
CA ALA A 20 -7.96 7.07 -4.04
C ALA A 20 -8.10 5.65 -4.62
N TYR A 21 -9.00 4.86 -4.04
CA TYR A 21 -9.57 3.73 -4.75
C TYR A 21 -10.59 4.23 -5.79
N PRO A 22 -10.79 3.52 -6.91
CA PRO A 22 -11.86 3.81 -7.87
C PRO A 22 -13.24 4.03 -7.25
N ASP A 23 -13.55 3.36 -6.14
CA ASP A 23 -14.83 3.43 -5.42
C ASP A 23 -14.79 4.33 -4.16
N SER A 24 -13.69 5.07 -3.94
CA SER A 24 -13.56 5.94 -2.76
C SER A 24 -14.49 7.15 -2.80
N ILE A 25 -14.87 7.60 -3.99
CA ILE A 25 -15.77 8.72 -4.24
C ILE A 25 -16.98 8.16 -4.98
N GLY A 26 -18.17 8.24 -4.40
CA GLY A 26 -19.36 7.61 -4.96
C GLY A 26 -19.28 6.09 -4.91
N GLU A 27 -19.56 5.44 -6.03
CA GLU A 27 -19.58 3.97 -6.16
C GLU A 27 -18.58 3.47 -7.21
N THR A 28 -18.19 4.32 -8.17
CA THR A 28 -17.37 3.94 -9.33
C THR A 28 -16.35 5.02 -9.68
N LEU A 29 -15.37 4.68 -10.53
CA LEU A 29 -14.39 5.65 -11.02
C LEU A 29 -15.07 6.81 -11.76
N SER A 30 -16.21 6.57 -12.42
CA SER A 30 -16.98 7.63 -13.09
C SER A 30 -17.42 8.74 -12.12
N ASP A 31 -17.75 8.41 -10.87
CA ASP A 31 -18.11 9.40 -9.84
C ASP A 31 -16.89 10.23 -9.42
N GLN A 32 -15.72 9.58 -9.29
CA GLN A 32 -14.46 10.25 -9.04
C GLN A 32 -14.04 11.15 -10.22
N VAL A 33 -14.28 10.73 -11.47
CA VAL A 33 -14.07 11.58 -12.65
C VAL A 33 -14.98 12.79 -12.62
N ALA A 34 -16.27 12.60 -12.31
CA ALA A 34 -17.22 13.70 -12.19
C ALA A 34 -16.79 14.71 -11.12
N LEU A 35 -16.26 14.25 -9.98
CA LEU A 35 -15.67 15.10 -8.95
C LEU A 35 -14.50 15.94 -9.50
N LEU A 36 -13.55 15.30 -10.18
CA LEU A 36 -12.35 15.97 -10.72
C LEU A 36 -12.68 16.96 -11.85
N GLN A 37 -13.83 16.82 -12.52
CA GLN A 37 -14.32 17.76 -13.53
C GLN A 37 -14.99 19.01 -12.93
N ARG A 38 -15.28 19.02 -11.62
CA ARG A 38 -15.94 20.16 -11.00
C ARG A 38 -15.04 21.41 -10.98
N PRO A 39 -15.64 22.61 -11.02
CA PRO A 39 -14.89 23.88 -10.95
C PRO A 39 -13.95 24.00 -9.75
N GLU A 40 -14.35 23.48 -8.59
CA GLU A 40 -13.58 23.48 -7.35
C GLU A 40 -12.24 22.74 -7.49
N PHE A 41 -12.21 21.68 -8.32
CA PHE A 41 -11.05 20.83 -8.58
C PHE A 41 -10.22 21.27 -9.79
N LYS A 42 -10.66 22.32 -10.49
CA LYS A 42 -9.95 22.83 -11.67
C LYS A 42 -8.49 23.15 -11.30
N ASP A 43 -7.58 22.58 -12.09
CA ASP A 43 -6.13 22.71 -11.98
C ASP A 43 -5.55 22.27 -10.61
N ALA A 44 -6.31 21.54 -9.79
CA ALA A 44 -5.85 21.07 -8.48
C ALA A 44 -4.85 19.92 -8.60
N PHE A 45 -5.12 18.96 -9.50
CA PHE A 45 -4.32 17.74 -9.64
C PHE A 45 -3.85 17.55 -11.07
N SER A 46 -2.58 17.13 -11.23
CA SER A 46 -2.02 16.72 -12.52
C SER A 46 -1.73 15.22 -12.57
N LEU A 47 -1.81 14.55 -11.42
CA LEU A 47 -1.47 13.16 -11.25
C LEU A 47 -2.59 12.47 -10.46
N LEU A 48 -2.86 11.21 -10.80
CA LEU A 48 -3.81 10.38 -10.07
C LEU A 48 -3.19 9.02 -9.81
N TYR A 49 -3.07 8.68 -8.53
CA TYR A 49 -2.75 7.34 -8.07
C TYR A 49 -4.05 6.57 -7.86
N LEU A 50 -4.32 5.62 -8.75
CA LEU A 50 -5.44 4.70 -8.66
C LEU A 50 -4.98 3.41 -8.00
N LEU A 51 -5.62 3.09 -6.86
CA LEU A 51 -5.33 1.89 -6.10
C LEU A 51 -5.84 0.61 -6.80
N PRO A 52 -5.33 -0.57 -6.41
CA PRO A 52 -5.40 -1.77 -7.25
C PRO A 52 -6.78 -2.37 -7.52
N THR A 53 -7.87 -1.94 -6.85
CA THR A 53 -9.24 -2.35 -7.23
C THR A 53 -9.65 -1.84 -8.62
N PHE A 54 -8.81 -0.99 -9.24
CA PHE A 54 -8.87 -0.68 -10.66
C PHE A 54 -8.74 -1.93 -11.54
N PHE A 55 -8.02 -2.97 -11.07
CA PHE A 55 -7.85 -4.25 -11.75
C PHE A 55 -8.76 -5.34 -11.18
N ASN A 56 -8.99 -6.40 -11.96
CA ASN A 56 -9.69 -7.59 -11.46
C ASN A 56 -8.92 -8.21 -10.28
N SER A 57 -9.59 -8.29 -9.13
CA SER A 57 -8.97 -8.65 -7.85
C SER A 57 -10.02 -9.19 -6.87
N ASP A 58 -9.60 -9.87 -5.81
CA ASP A 58 -10.50 -10.51 -4.84
C ASP A 58 -10.24 -10.14 -3.37
N LEU A 59 -9.04 -10.40 -2.86
CA LEU A 59 -8.63 -10.10 -1.48
C LEU A 59 -7.84 -8.79 -1.36
N ASP A 60 -7.69 -8.35 -0.10
CA ASP A 60 -6.84 -7.23 0.30
C ASP A 60 -7.13 -5.95 -0.48
N ARG A 61 -8.41 -5.72 -0.78
CA ARG A 61 -8.93 -4.53 -1.47
C ARG A 61 -8.07 -4.15 -2.69
N GLY A 62 -7.85 -5.13 -3.57
CA GLY A 62 -7.14 -4.95 -4.83
C GLY A 62 -5.75 -5.58 -4.89
N PHE A 63 -5.08 -5.79 -3.76
CA PHE A 63 -3.70 -6.30 -3.75
C PHE A 63 -3.60 -7.82 -3.97
N SER A 64 -4.71 -8.53 -4.12
CA SER A 64 -4.74 -9.89 -4.66
C SER A 64 -5.25 -9.85 -6.10
N VAL A 65 -4.33 -9.53 -7.02
CA VAL A 65 -4.62 -9.29 -8.44
C VAL A 65 -4.85 -10.62 -9.17
N ILE A 66 -5.99 -10.74 -9.85
CA ILE A 66 -6.31 -11.87 -10.74
C ILE A 66 -5.62 -11.66 -12.08
N ASP A 67 -5.85 -10.49 -12.67
CA ASP A 67 -5.22 -10.02 -13.89
C ASP A 67 -5.19 -8.48 -13.90
N TYR A 68 -4.42 -7.90 -14.82
CA TYR A 68 -4.33 -6.44 -14.98
C TYR A 68 -5.33 -5.88 -15.99
N ASP A 69 -6.42 -6.60 -16.34
CA ASP A 69 -7.56 -5.97 -17.02
C ASP A 69 -8.34 -5.09 -16.04
N ILE A 70 -9.00 -4.07 -16.58
CA ILE A 70 -9.82 -3.17 -15.77
C ILE A 70 -11.00 -3.92 -15.15
N ASN A 71 -11.24 -3.65 -13.87
CA ASN A 71 -12.42 -4.12 -13.15
C ASN A 71 -13.66 -3.40 -13.69
N ARG A 72 -14.42 -4.06 -14.57
CA ARG A 72 -15.60 -3.49 -15.25
C ARG A 72 -16.77 -3.15 -14.32
N VAL A 73 -16.73 -3.61 -13.07
CA VAL A 73 -17.70 -3.20 -12.04
C VAL A 73 -17.43 -1.76 -11.58
N LEU A 74 -16.15 -1.37 -11.49
CA LEU A 74 -15.74 -0.07 -10.93
C LEU A 74 -15.24 0.93 -11.99
N VAL A 75 -14.79 0.45 -13.14
CA VAL A 75 -14.04 1.24 -14.13
C VAL A 75 -14.60 1.02 -15.53
N GLN A 76 -14.94 2.11 -16.21
CA GLN A 76 -15.26 2.14 -17.63
C GLN A 76 -14.07 2.69 -18.44
N PRO A 77 -13.85 2.23 -19.69
CA PRO A 77 -12.82 2.80 -20.57
C PRO A 77 -12.97 4.30 -20.78
N GLU A 78 -14.20 4.80 -20.77
CA GLU A 78 -14.51 6.22 -20.92
C GLU A 78 -13.95 7.06 -19.76
N ASP A 79 -13.83 6.49 -18.56
CA ASP A 79 -13.24 7.18 -17.39
C ASP A 79 -11.77 7.50 -17.64
N ILE A 80 -11.04 6.56 -18.24
CA ILE A 80 -9.62 6.71 -18.60
C ILE A 80 -9.47 7.85 -19.61
N GLU A 81 -10.32 7.89 -20.63
CA GLU A 81 -10.28 8.95 -21.65
C GLU A 81 -10.69 10.32 -21.08
N ALA A 82 -11.68 10.35 -20.18
CA ALA A 82 -12.08 11.58 -19.49
C ALA A 82 -10.96 12.14 -18.59
N LEU A 83 -10.26 11.28 -17.86
CA LEU A 83 -9.10 11.67 -17.04
C LEU A 83 -7.92 12.16 -17.90
N LYS A 84 -7.66 11.52 -19.04
CA LYS A 84 -6.67 12.00 -20.02
C LYS A 84 -7.05 13.38 -20.56
N ALA A 85 -8.34 13.64 -20.82
CA ALA A 85 -8.82 14.95 -21.26
C ALA A 85 -8.61 16.05 -20.20
N LEU A 86 -8.50 15.70 -18.92
CA LEU A 86 -8.10 16.60 -17.84
C LEU A 86 -6.57 16.77 -17.72
N ASN A 87 -5.78 16.16 -18.61
CA ASN A 87 -4.31 16.11 -18.56
C ASN A 87 -3.76 15.47 -17.28
N ILE A 88 -4.48 14.49 -16.72
CA ILE A 88 -4.05 13.75 -15.54
C ILE A 88 -3.24 12.51 -15.98
N GLU A 89 -1.99 12.41 -15.52
CA GLU A 89 -1.18 11.19 -15.70
C GLU A 89 -1.38 10.22 -14.53
N PHE A 90 -1.21 8.92 -14.79
CA PHE A 90 -1.50 7.90 -13.78
C PHE A 90 -0.28 7.35 -13.07
N LYS A 91 -0.50 7.04 -11.79
CA LYS A 91 0.31 6.11 -11.02
C LYS A 91 -0.53 4.87 -10.76
N PHE A 92 0.06 3.70 -10.97
CA PHE A 92 -0.54 2.40 -10.66
C PHE A 92 0.44 1.53 -9.87
N ASP A 93 -0.07 0.51 -9.21
CA ASP A 93 0.73 -0.57 -8.65
C ASP A 93 1.09 -1.61 -9.72
N LEU A 94 2.32 -2.10 -9.64
CA LEU A 94 2.65 -3.47 -10.04
C LEU A 94 2.78 -4.27 -8.75
N VAL A 95 1.78 -5.10 -8.46
CA VAL A 95 1.82 -6.15 -7.44
C VAL A 95 2.69 -7.28 -7.97
N LEU A 96 4.01 -7.09 -7.89
CA LEU A 96 5.00 -7.99 -8.47
C LEU A 96 5.33 -9.18 -7.58
N ASN A 97 5.17 -9.08 -6.26
CA ASN A 97 5.54 -10.16 -5.35
C ASN A 97 4.60 -11.37 -5.48
N HIS A 98 3.33 -11.16 -5.84
CA HIS A 98 2.31 -12.21 -5.76
C HIS A 98 1.13 -11.95 -6.71
N LEU A 99 0.37 -12.99 -7.02
CA LEU A 99 -0.93 -12.93 -7.71
C LEU A 99 -1.99 -13.73 -6.95
N SER A 100 -3.27 -13.47 -7.24
CA SER A 100 -4.37 -14.25 -6.69
C SER A 100 -4.27 -15.73 -7.09
N VAL A 101 -4.74 -16.62 -6.21
CA VAL A 101 -5.03 -18.03 -6.54
C VAL A 101 -5.97 -18.15 -7.76
N ASN A 102 -6.84 -17.16 -7.98
CA ASN A 102 -7.75 -17.11 -9.11
C ASN A 102 -7.11 -16.56 -10.40
N SER A 103 -5.83 -16.18 -10.37
CA SER A 103 -5.11 -15.76 -11.58
C SER A 103 -5.07 -16.87 -12.63
N PRO A 104 -5.12 -16.54 -13.94
CA PRO A 104 -5.06 -17.54 -15.02
C PRO A 104 -3.87 -18.49 -14.89
N GLN A 105 -2.72 -17.98 -14.44
CA GLN A 105 -1.48 -18.73 -14.25
C GLN A 105 -1.62 -19.78 -13.14
N PHE A 106 -2.19 -19.40 -11.99
CA PHE A 106 -2.36 -20.33 -10.87
C PHE A 106 -3.49 -21.33 -11.14
N GLN A 107 -4.57 -20.89 -11.79
CA GLN A 107 -5.66 -21.79 -12.21
C GLN A 107 -5.19 -22.82 -13.25
N ASP A 108 -4.29 -22.46 -14.17
CA ASP A 108 -3.69 -23.42 -15.09
C ASP A 108 -2.85 -24.48 -14.35
N MET A 109 -2.08 -24.05 -13.35
CA MET A 109 -1.32 -24.96 -12.48
C MET A 109 -2.25 -25.88 -11.68
N LEU A 110 -3.36 -25.35 -11.16
CA LEU A 110 -4.39 -26.16 -10.51
C LEU A 110 -5.11 -27.10 -11.46
N ALA A 111 -5.19 -26.82 -12.76
CA ALA A 111 -5.85 -27.69 -13.72
C ALA A 111 -4.92 -28.78 -14.29
N ARG A 112 -3.62 -28.47 -14.46
CA ARG A 112 -2.65 -29.31 -15.18
C ARG A 112 -1.55 -29.89 -14.29
N GLY A 113 -1.45 -29.45 -13.03
CA GLY A 113 -0.40 -29.87 -12.11
C GLY A 113 0.99 -29.65 -12.67
N ASP A 114 1.86 -30.66 -12.58
CA ASP A 114 3.25 -30.60 -13.05
C ASP A 114 3.38 -30.48 -14.58
N ALA A 115 2.30 -30.67 -15.35
CA ALA A 115 2.27 -30.44 -16.80
C ALA A 115 1.96 -28.98 -17.18
N SER A 116 1.65 -28.11 -16.21
CA SER A 116 1.43 -26.68 -16.46
C SER A 116 2.72 -25.99 -16.89
N GLU A 117 2.62 -25.07 -17.86
CA GLU A 117 3.72 -24.19 -18.22
C GLU A 117 4.08 -23.18 -17.11
N TYR A 118 3.18 -23.00 -16.13
CA TYR A 118 3.34 -22.12 -14.98
C TYR A 118 3.86 -22.86 -13.73
N ARG A 119 4.30 -24.11 -13.86
CA ARG A 119 4.83 -24.92 -12.73
C ARG A 119 5.95 -24.23 -11.95
N GLU A 120 6.78 -23.43 -12.62
CA GLU A 120 7.89 -22.67 -12.01
C GLU A 120 7.55 -21.18 -11.84
N PHE A 121 6.30 -20.76 -12.10
CA PHE A 121 5.87 -19.36 -12.00
C PHE A 121 5.66 -18.92 -10.54
N PHE A 122 5.25 -19.85 -9.68
CA PHE A 122 5.06 -19.64 -8.25
C PHE A 122 6.13 -20.39 -7.45
N VAL A 123 6.29 -20.04 -6.18
CA VAL A 123 7.27 -20.69 -5.30
C VAL A 123 6.63 -21.89 -4.59
N ASP A 124 6.95 -23.10 -5.05
CA ASP A 124 6.67 -24.34 -4.30
C ASP A 124 7.54 -24.36 -3.04
N TRP A 125 6.90 -24.42 -1.88
CA TRP A 125 7.58 -24.31 -0.58
C TRP A 125 8.49 -25.51 -0.32
N ASN A 126 8.04 -26.72 -0.65
CA ASN A 126 8.82 -27.92 -0.39
C ASN A 126 10.05 -27.98 -1.30
N GLN A 127 9.88 -27.64 -2.57
CA GLN A 127 10.98 -27.53 -3.53
C GLN A 127 11.99 -26.44 -3.11
N PHE A 128 11.52 -25.31 -2.59
CA PHE A 128 12.40 -24.22 -2.16
C PHE A 128 13.31 -24.63 -0.99
N TRP A 129 12.82 -25.48 -0.09
CA TRP A 129 13.53 -25.91 1.13
C TRP A 129 14.13 -27.32 1.04
N GLU A 130 14.18 -27.94 -0.14
CA GLU A 130 14.60 -29.34 -0.33
C GLU A 130 15.94 -29.68 0.33
N ASP A 131 16.93 -28.78 0.20
CA ASP A 131 18.29 -28.95 0.75
C ASP A 131 18.49 -28.33 2.15
N HIS A 132 17.46 -27.68 2.71
CA HIS A 132 17.57 -26.79 3.88
C HIS A 132 16.41 -26.96 4.87
N GLY A 133 15.84 -28.16 4.94
CA GLY A 133 14.76 -28.47 5.85
C GLY A 133 14.48 -29.96 5.92
N GLN A 134 13.49 -30.31 6.74
CA GLN A 134 13.02 -31.69 6.91
C GLN A 134 11.50 -31.74 6.72
N MET A 135 11.01 -32.83 6.12
CA MET A 135 9.58 -33.00 5.92
C MET A 135 8.87 -33.10 7.27
N GLY A 136 7.94 -32.16 7.51
CA GLY A 136 7.09 -32.15 8.70
C GLY A 136 5.94 -33.17 8.60
N PRO A 137 5.26 -33.43 9.73
CA PRO A 137 4.13 -34.38 9.78
C PRO A 137 2.92 -33.93 8.95
N ASP A 138 2.81 -32.62 8.68
CA ASP A 138 1.69 -32.01 7.97
C ASP A 138 1.92 -31.89 6.45
N GLY A 139 2.97 -32.51 5.91
CA GLY A 139 3.25 -32.57 4.47
C GLY A 139 3.96 -31.34 3.87
N TYR A 140 4.52 -30.47 4.71
CA TYR A 140 5.39 -29.37 4.29
C TYR A 140 6.78 -29.44 4.94
N MET A 141 7.79 -28.93 4.24
CA MET A 141 9.16 -28.81 4.74
C MET A 141 9.21 -27.81 5.90
N ILE A 142 9.85 -28.21 7.00
CA ILE A 142 10.21 -27.32 8.11
C ILE A 142 11.66 -26.89 7.85
N PRO A 143 11.92 -25.58 7.59
CA PRO A 143 13.28 -25.09 7.37
C PRO A 143 14.16 -25.35 8.59
N ASP A 144 15.45 -25.58 8.36
CA ASP A 144 16.44 -25.67 9.44
C ASP A 144 16.37 -24.44 10.37
N ASP A 145 16.63 -24.63 11.66
CA ASP A 145 16.53 -23.57 12.68
C ASP A 145 17.30 -22.29 12.30
N TRP A 146 18.48 -22.43 11.68
CA TRP A 146 19.32 -21.30 11.27
C TRP A 146 18.72 -20.49 10.10
N CYS A 147 17.91 -21.11 9.25
CA CYS A 147 17.10 -20.44 8.22
C CYS A 147 15.88 -19.78 8.86
N LEU A 148 15.15 -20.53 9.69
CA LEU A 148 13.90 -20.08 10.28
C LEU A 148 14.08 -18.84 11.18
N GLN A 149 15.17 -18.78 11.93
CA GLN A 149 15.50 -17.64 12.81
C GLN A 149 15.77 -16.33 12.05
N LYS A 150 16.18 -16.41 10.78
CA LYS A 150 16.42 -15.23 9.95
C LYS A 150 15.17 -14.76 9.21
N LEU A 151 14.23 -15.67 8.97
CA LEU A 151 13.10 -15.42 8.08
C LEU A 151 12.21 -14.29 8.62
N PHE A 152 12.00 -13.26 7.81
CA PHE A 152 11.16 -12.13 8.16
C PHE A 152 9.68 -12.47 7.91
N MET A 153 8.89 -12.56 8.99
CA MET A 153 7.50 -13.01 8.93
C MET A 153 6.50 -11.85 8.96
N ARG A 154 5.43 -11.97 8.18
CA ARG A 154 4.32 -11.00 8.10
C ARG A 154 3.01 -11.48 8.74
N LYS A 155 2.97 -12.75 9.14
CA LYS A 155 1.85 -13.38 9.86
C LYS A 155 2.39 -14.46 10.80
N PRO A 156 1.59 -14.89 11.81
CA PRO A 156 1.97 -16.02 12.64
C PRO A 156 2.14 -17.31 11.82
N GLY A 157 3.15 -18.11 12.16
CA GLY A 157 3.45 -19.37 11.47
C GLY A 157 4.25 -19.18 10.17
N LEU A 158 4.41 -20.26 9.41
CA LEU A 158 5.13 -20.26 8.14
C LEU A 158 4.28 -19.58 7.04
N PRO A 159 4.91 -18.90 6.07
CA PRO A 159 4.21 -18.22 4.98
C PRO A 159 3.79 -19.21 3.89
N ILE A 160 2.92 -20.17 4.22
CA ILE A 160 2.44 -21.21 3.30
C ILE A 160 0.92 -21.17 3.15
N LEU A 161 0.43 -21.56 1.98
CA LEU A 161 -0.94 -21.99 1.75
C LEU A 161 -0.92 -23.43 1.23
N MET A 162 -1.66 -24.33 1.89
CA MET A 162 -1.82 -25.71 1.45
C MET A 162 -2.90 -25.80 0.38
N VAL A 163 -2.52 -26.12 -0.85
CA VAL A 163 -3.41 -26.10 -2.02
C VAL A 163 -3.63 -27.51 -2.54
N ARG A 164 -4.88 -27.87 -2.84
CA ARG A 164 -5.25 -29.19 -3.39
C ARG A 164 -5.07 -29.21 -4.90
N PHE A 165 -4.35 -30.21 -5.40
CA PHE A 165 -4.08 -30.43 -6.83
C PHE A 165 -4.99 -31.52 -7.42
N PRO A 166 -5.13 -31.62 -8.76
CA PRO A 166 -6.01 -32.60 -9.42
C PRO A 166 -5.69 -34.05 -9.13
N ASP A 167 -4.44 -34.36 -8.80
CA ASP A 167 -3.98 -35.69 -8.40
C ASP A 167 -4.41 -36.05 -6.96
N GLY A 168 -5.11 -35.15 -6.27
CA GLY A 168 -5.57 -35.29 -4.90
C GLY A 168 -4.53 -34.90 -3.85
N SER A 169 -3.30 -34.52 -4.26
CA SER A 169 -2.26 -34.09 -3.33
C SER A 169 -2.56 -32.71 -2.76
N LEU A 170 -2.13 -32.49 -1.51
CA LEU A 170 -2.07 -31.16 -0.90
C LEU A 170 -0.61 -30.69 -0.98
N ARG A 171 -0.38 -29.58 -1.67
CA ARG A 171 0.96 -29.04 -1.91
C ARG A 171 1.11 -27.65 -1.27
N PRO A 172 2.18 -27.39 -0.51
CA PRO A 172 2.42 -26.08 0.08
C PRO A 172 3.03 -25.12 -0.95
N TYR A 173 2.40 -23.98 -1.15
CA TYR A 173 2.95 -22.87 -1.92
C TYR A 173 3.21 -21.67 -1.03
N TRP A 174 4.26 -20.91 -1.36
CA TRP A 174 4.62 -19.71 -0.62
C TRP A 174 3.51 -18.66 -0.73
N ASN A 175 3.07 -18.17 0.42
CA ASN A 175 2.07 -17.12 0.58
C ASN A 175 2.47 -16.24 1.76
N THR A 176 3.16 -15.13 1.47
CA THR A 176 3.70 -14.19 2.45
C THR A 176 2.60 -13.44 3.20
N PHE A 177 1.50 -13.14 2.50
CA PHE A 177 0.45 -12.23 2.96
C PHE A 177 -0.87 -12.96 3.25
N TYR A 178 -2.00 -12.39 2.83
CA TYR A 178 -3.34 -12.85 3.15
C TYR A 178 -3.69 -14.15 2.40
N GLN A 179 -4.52 -14.94 3.08
CA GLN A 179 -5.16 -16.14 2.55
C GLN A 179 -6.51 -16.35 3.23
N LYS A 180 -7.44 -17.01 2.53
CA LYS A 180 -8.69 -17.53 3.07
C LYS A 180 -9.00 -18.87 2.41
N ILE A 181 -9.32 -19.87 3.22
CA ILE A 181 -9.87 -21.14 2.72
C ILE A 181 -11.38 -21.08 2.96
N LEU A 182 -12.13 -21.24 1.88
CA LEU A 182 -13.58 -21.28 1.86
C LEU A 182 -14.03 -22.70 1.52
N TYR A 183 -15.23 -23.05 1.96
CA TYR A 183 -15.85 -24.32 1.61
C TYR A 183 -17.18 -24.03 0.94
N ARG A 184 -17.40 -24.56 -0.25
CA ARG A 184 -18.71 -24.47 -0.90
C ARG A 184 -19.72 -25.32 -0.12
N GLU A 185 -20.90 -24.76 0.12
CA GLU A 185 -22.02 -25.54 0.67
C GLU A 185 -22.30 -26.76 -0.20
N LEU A 186 -22.53 -27.89 0.46
CA LEU A 186 -22.89 -29.11 -0.22
C LEU A 186 -24.35 -29.03 -0.69
N GLU A 187 -24.65 -29.78 -1.74
CA GLU A 187 -25.99 -30.11 -2.22
C GLU A 187 -26.27 -31.59 -1.93
N LEU A 188 -27.55 -32.01 -1.87
CA LEU A 188 -27.89 -33.42 -1.61
C LEU A 188 -27.20 -34.39 -2.59
N ALA A 189 -27.06 -33.98 -3.85
CA ALA A 189 -26.39 -34.74 -4.90
C ALA A 189 -24.92 -35.07 -4.57
N ASP A 190 -24.24 -34.21 -3.81
CA ASP A 190 -22.83 -34.42 -3.45
C ASP A 190 -22.66 -35.63 -2.52
N LEU A 191 -23.63 -35.84 -1.62
CA LEU A 191 -23.62 -36.93 -0.64
C LEU A 191 -24.09 -38.27 -1.23
N GLU A 192 -24.59 -38.29 -2.48
CA GLU A 192 -24.91 -39.54 -3.18
C GLU A 192 -23.67 -40.38 -3.46
N SER A 193 -22.50 -39.73 -3.54
CA SER A 193 -21.20 -40.37 -3.73
C SER A 193 -20.73 -41.20 -2.51
N ILE A 194 -21.34 -40.99 -1.33
CA ILE A 194 -20.97 -41.69 -0.09
C ILE A 194 -21.85 -42.94 0.10
N PRO A 195 -21.29 -44.15 -0.03
CA PRO A 195 -22.05 -45.39 0.12
C PRO A 195 -22.51 -45.58 1.57
N GLY A 196 -23.74 -46.05 1.77
CA GLY A 196 -24.27 -46.41 3.10
C GLY A 196 -25.08 -45.32 3.80
N LEU A 197 -25.01 -44.06 3.35
CA LEU A 197 -25.93 -43.01 3.81
C LEU A 197 -27.29 -43.16 3.10
N ASP A 198 -28.36 -43.39 3.88
CA ASP A 198 -29.73 -43.32 3.36
C ASP A 198 -30.19 -41.87 3.17
N ALA A 199 -31.39 -41.67 2.63
CA ALA A 199 -31.89 -40.33 2.29
C ALA A 199 -32.03 -39.40 3.51
N ASP A 200 -32.44 -39.94 4.67
CA ASP A 200 -32.61 -39.15 5.90
C ASP A 200 -31.25 -38.79 6.51
N ALA A 201 -30.33 -39.76 6.55
CA ALA A 201 -28.95 -39.56 6.96
C ALA A 201 -28.25 -38.49 6.12
N ARG A 202 -28.42 -38.51 4.79
CA ARG A 202 -27.86 -37.48 3.89
C ARG A 202 -28.39 -36.08 4.24
N GLN A 203 -29.69 -35.93 4.50
CA GLN A 203 -30.27 -34.63 4.85
C GLN A 203 -29.74 -34.10 6.18
N GLN A 204 -29.55 -34.97 7.18
CA GLN A 204 -28.98 -34.60 8.47
C GLN A 204 -27.50 -34.18 8.34
N VAL A 205 -26.70 -34.97 7.63
CA VAL A 205 -25.29 -34.67 7.35
C VAL A 205 -25.16 -33.35 6.57
N LEU A 206 -25.98 -33.15 5.54
CA LEU A 206 -26.01 -31.91 4.75
C LEU A 206 -26.26 -30.69 5.64
N THR A 207 -27.27 -30.78 6.51
CA THR A 207 -27.65 -29.68 7.41
C THR A 207 -26.51 -29.36 8.38
N MET A 208 -25.87 -30.39 8.93
CA MET A 208 -24.74 -30.25 9.86
C MET A 208 -23.54 -29.57 9.20
N ILE A 209 -23.16 -30.02 8.00
CA ILE A 209 -22.02 -29.48 7.26
C ILE A 209 -22.29 -28.05 6.82
N ASN A 210 -23.41 -27.79 6.16
CA ASN A 210 -23.71 -26.44 5.68
C ASN A 210 -23.89 -25.45 6.83
N HIS A 211 -24.36 -25.91 8.01
CA HIS A 211 -24.33 -25.09 9.22
C HIS A 211 -22.89 -24.78 9.66
N ALA A 212 -22.00 -25.77 9.71
CA ALA A 212 -20.61 -25.57 10.07
C ALA A 212 -19.87 -24.65 9.07
N ILE A 213 -20.13 -24.79 7.77
CA ILE A 213 -19.59 -23.93 6.71
C ILE A 213 -20.06 -22.49 6.90
N ARG A 214 -21.36 -22.25 7.08
CA ARG A 214 -21.92 -20.90 7.33
C ARG A 214 -21.40 -20.26 8.62
N ALA A 215 -21.07 -21.09 9.62
CA ALA A 215 -20.48 -20.66 10.88
C ALA A 215 -18.95 -20.51 10.82
N GLU A 216 -18.32 -20.66 9.65
CA GLU A 216 -16.86 -20.63 9.45
C GLU A 216 -16.09 -21.54 10.44
N SER A 217 -16.67 -22.69 10.78
CA SER A 217 -16.09 -23.64 11.75
C SER A 217 -14.99 -24.48 11.10
N HIS A 218 -13.98 -24.88 11.88
CA HIS A 218 -12.98 -25.86 11.43
C HIS A 218 -13.67 -27.19 11.11
N ILE A 219 -13.63 -27.60 9.84
CA ILE A 219 -14.31 -28.80 9.34
C ILE A 219 -13.86 -30.07 10.09
N ASP A 220 -12.58 -30.13 10.47
CA ASP A 220 -12.04 -31.25 11.24
C ASP A 220 -12.62 -31.37 12.66
N HIS A 221 -13.19 -30.30 13.19
CA HIS A 221 -13.78 -30.27 14.54
C HIS A 221 -15.28 -30.52 14.55
N ILE A 222 -15.90 -30.77 13.38
CA ILE A 222 -17.32 -31.11 13.32
C ILE A 222 -17.58 -32.42 14.07
N ASN A 223 -18.52 -32.39 15.02
CA ASN A 223 -18.97 -33.58 15.71
C ASN A 223 -20.07 -34.28 14.90
N PHE A 224 -19.68 -35.34 14.19
CA PHE A 224 -20.58 -36.11 13.34
C PHE A 224 -21.57 -37.03 14.09
N GLY A 225 -21.46 -37.16 15.42
CA GLY A 225 -22.40 -37.95 16.23
C GLY A 225 -22.60 -39.37 15.69
N ALA A 226 -23.84 -39.72 15.35
CA ALA A 226 -24.22 -41.03 14.79
C ALA A 226 -23.61 -41.34 13.42
N PHE A 227 -23.06 -40.33 12.73
CA PHE A 227 -22.42 -40.46 11.42
C PHE A 227 -20.89 -40.54 11.50
N GLY A 228 -20.34 -40.82 12.69
CA GLY A 228 -18.89 -40.89 12.92
C GLY A 228 -18.16 -41.87 12.00
N ASP A 229 -18.80 -42.98 11.61
CA ASP A 229 -18.24 -43.98 10.70
C ASP A 229 -18.01 -43.42 9.27
N TYR A 230 -18.77 -42.38 8.88
CA TYR A 230 -18.66 -41.71 7.58
C TYR A 230 -17.75 -40.48 7.62
N ARG A 231 -17.20 -40.14 8.80
CA ARG A 231 -16.47 -38.88 9.02
C ARG A 231 -15.40 -38.63 7.95
N GLN A 232 -14.57 -39.62 7.65
CA GLN A 232 -13.48 -39.44 6.69
C GLN A 232 -13.99 -39.14 5.29
N GLN A 233 -14.98 -39.89 4.80
CA GLN A 233 -15.55 -39.70 3.46
C GLN A 233 -16.25 -38.35 3.33
N ILE A 234 -16.94 -37.93 4.40
CA ILE A 234 -17.61 -36.63 4.46
C ILE A 234 -16.58 -35.50 4.45
N ILE A 235 -15.54 -35.59 5.28
CA ILE A 235 -14.47 -34.60 5.28
C ILE A 235 -13.80 -34.57 3.91
N ASP A 236 -13.41 -35.70 3.33
CA ASP A 236 -12.78 -35.76 2.00
C ASP A 236 -13.64 -35.10 0.91
N LEU A 237 -14.97 -35.25 0.99
CA LEU A 237 -15.93 -34.58 0.11
C LEU A 237 -15.97 -33.07 0.32
N VAL A 238 -16.09 -32.60 1.57
CA VAL A 238 -16.06 -31.16 1.90
C VAL A 238 -14.73 -30.54 1.45
N GLU A 239 -13.62 -31.23 1.74
CA GLU A 239 -12.27 -30.92 1.34
C GLU A 239 -12.08 -30.87 -0.18
N SER A 240 -12.89 -31.61 -0.95
CA SER A 240 -12.84 -31.60 -2.42
C SER A 240 -13.49 -30.35 -3.02
N LYS A 241 -14.25 -29.62 -2.20
CA LYS A 241 -14.95 -28.39 -2.55
C LYS A 241 -14.36 -27.15 -1.86
N ARG A 242 -13.07 -27.22 -1.53
CA ARG A 242 -12.30 -26.06 -1.07
C ARG A 242 -12.21 -25.03 -2.19
N GLU A 243 -12.49 -23.79 -1.83
CA GLU A 243 -12.18 -22.61 -2.62
C GLU A 243 -11.07 -21.84 -1.89
N TYR A 244 -10.15 -21.30 -2.67
CA TYR A 244 -8.97 -20.65 -2.15
C TYR A 244 -8.97 -19.19 -2.57
N LEU A 245 -8.72 -18.32 -1.62
CA LEU A 245 -8.29 -16.97 -1.88
C LEU A 245 -6.90 -16.80 -1.27
N GLY A 246 -5.97 -16.21 -2.01
CA GLY A 246 -4.61 -16.08 -1.50
C GLY A 246 -3.69 -15.32 -2.44
N GLN A 247 -2.74 -14.61 -1.84
CA GLN A 247 -1.67 -13.88 -2.50
C GLN A 247 -0.46 -14.80 -2.71
N MET A 248 -0.43 -15.54 -3.81
CA MET A 248 0.57 -16.57 -4.10
C MET A 248 1.86 -15.94 -4.63
N ASP A 249 2.97 -16.14 -3.91
CA ASP A 249 4.24 -15.49 -4.24
C ASP A 249 4.82 -15.97 -5.58
N LEU A 250 5.23 -15.02 -6.41
CA LEU A 250 5.85 -15.27 -7.70
C LEU A 250 7.32 -15.68 -7.54
N ASN A 251 7.75 -16.59 -8.40
CA ASN A 251 9.14 -17.03 -8.48
C ASN A 251 9.93 -16.12 -9.43
N ALA A 252 10.58 -15.09 -8.91
CA ALA A 252 11.39 -14.16 -9.69
C ALA A 252 12.64 -14.78 -10.37
N ARG A 253 12.93 -16.08 -10.14
CA ARG A 253 13.93 -16.83 -10.92
C ARG A 253 13.38 -17.34 -12.26
N SER A 254 12.07 -17.32 -12.45
CA SER A 254 11.40 -17.75 -13.67
C SER A 254 11.32 -16.63 -14.69
N GLU A 255 11.82 -16.87 -15.90
CA GLU A 255 11.72 -15.89 -17.00
C GLU A 255 10.27 -15.59 -17.40
N LYS A 256 9.34 -16.55 -17.22
CA LYS A 256 7.90 -16.31 -17.44
C LYS A 256 7.34 -15.20 -16.54
N VAL A 257 7.86 -15.07 -15.32
CA VAL A 257 7.46 -13.98 -14.41
C VAL A 257 7.95 -12.63 -14.94
N TRP A 258 9.13 -12.59 -15.55
CA TRP A 258 9.66 -11.37 -16.18
C TRP A 258 8.94 -11.01 -17.49
N ASP A 259 8.54 -12.00 -18.29
CA ASP A 259 7.66 -11.80 -19.44
C ASP A 259 6.32 -11.20 -18.99
N PHE A 260 5.73 -11.74 -17.92
CA PHE A 260 4.52 -11.21 -17.31
C PHE A 260 4.68 -9.76 -16.83
N TYR A 261 5.81 -9.40 -16.21
CA TYR A 261 6.08 -8.01 -15.83
C TYR A 261 6.17 -7.09 -17.05
N ALA A 262 6.77 -7.56 -18.16
CA ALA A 262 6.88 -6.79 -19.40
C ALA A 262 5.50 -6.53 -20.01
N GLU A 263 4.68 -7.57 -20.12
CA GLU A 263 3.28 -7.47 -20.58
C GLU A 263 2.46 -6.53 -19.70
N THR A 264 2.64 -6.62 -18.38
CA THR A 264 1.95 -5.75 -17.43
C THR A 264 2.37 -4.29 -17.61
N PHE A 265 3.66 -3.98 -17.75
CA PHE A 265 4.12 -2.62 -18.03
C PHE A 265 3.54 -2.07 -19.35
N ALA A 266 3.49 -2.87 -20.41
CA ALA A 266 2.86 -2.48 -21.67
C ALA A 266 1.38 -2.10 -21.47
N LYS A 267 0.65 -2.91 -20.69
CA LYS A 267 -0.76 -2.72 -20.39
C LYS A 267 -1.01 -1.48 -19.53
N LEU A 268 -0.26 -1.30 -18.44
CA LEU A 268 -0.33 -0.11 -17.59
C LEU A 268 0.00 1.15 -18.38
N LYS A 269 0.99 1.10 -19.27
CA LYS A 269 1.31 2.20 -20.16
C LYS A 269 0.15 2.55 -21.10
N ALA A 270 -0.54 1.55 -21.65
CA ALA A 270 -1.71 1.75 -22.50
C ALA A 270 -2.87 2.44 -21.77
N TYR A 271 -3.03 2.21 -20.46
CA TYR A 271 -3.97 2.95 -19.64
C TYR A 271 -3.56 4.40 -19.39
N GLY A 272 -2.31 4.78 -19.62
CA GLY A 272 -1.80 6.14 -19.39
C GLY A 272 -0.87 6.26 -18.19
N ALA A 273 -0.33 5.15 -17.70
CA ALA A 273 0.63 5.16 -16.60
C ALA A 273 1.89 5.98 -16.94
N ARG A 274 2.36 6.71 -15.92
CA ARG A 274 3.64 7.40 -15.88
C ARG A 274 4.54 6.85 -14.79
N ILE A 275 3.97 6.50 -13.63
CA ILE A 275 4.68 5.98 -12.46
C ILE A 275 4.11 4.60 -12.11
N ILE A 276 4.97 3.63 -11.86
CA ILE A 276 4.60 2.29 -11.40
C ILE A 276 5.16 2.08 -10.00
N ARG A 277 4.29 2.04 -8.99
CA ARG A 277 4.66 1.64 -7.63
C ARG A 277 4.96 0.15 -7.61
N LEU A 278 6.11 -0.24 -7.09
CA LEU A 278 6.46 -1.64 -6.88
C LEU A 278 6.00 -2.05 -5.49
N ASP A 279 4.83 -2.68 -5.41
CA ASP A 279 4.23 -3.11 -4.14
C ASP A 279 5.03 -4.26 -3.52
N ALA A 280 5.35 -4.16 -2.23
CA ALA A 280 5.99 -5.24 -1.48
C ALA A 280 7.25 -5.82 -2.17
N PHE A 281 7.98 -5.03 -2.95
CA PHE A 281 9.08 -5.55 -3.77
C PHE A 281 10.25 -6.09 -2.93
N ALA A 282 10.41 -5.60 -1.69
CA ALA A 282 11.41 -6.09 -0.76
C ALA A 282 11.27 -7.60 -0.46
N TYR A 283 10.08 -8.18 -0.67
CA TYR A 283 9.80 -9.61 -0.45
C TYR A 283 10.04 -10.48 -1.70
N LEU A 284 10.30 -9.87 -2.86
CA LEU A 284 10.38 -10.59 -4.13
C LEU A 284 11.57 -11.55 -4.17
N HIS A 285 12.75 -11.11 -3.73
CA HIS A 285 13.94 -11.95 -3.74
C HIS A 285 13.95 -12.93 -2.56
N LYS A 286 13.81 -14.22 -2.87
CA LYS A 286 13.84 -15.31 -1.90
C LYS A 286 15.06 -16.21 -2.07
N ALA A 287 15.75 -16.48 -0.97
CA ALA A 287 16.86 -17.42 -0.90
C ALA A 287 16.89 -18.13 0.47
N PRO A 288 17.18 -19.45 0.51
CA PRO A 288 17.44 -20.15 1.76
C PRO A 288 18.56 -19.48 2.55
N GLY A 289 18.40 -19.37 3.86
CA GLY A 289 19.41 -18.77 4.74
C GLY A 289 19.47 -17.25 4.77
N GLU A 290 18.63 -16.56 3.99
CA GLU A 290 18.46 -15.11 3.99
C GLU A 290 17.18 -14.69 4.74
N ALA A 291 17.07 -13.40 5.05
CA ALA A 291 15.89 -12.87 5.74
C ALA A 291 14.62 -12.89 4.88
N ASN A 292 14.77 -12.88 3.55
CA ASN A 292 13.68 -12.76 2.58
C ASN A 292 12.88 -11.45 2.73
N PHE A 293 13.59 -10.42 3.18
CA PHE A 293 13.20 -9.02 3.15
C PHE A 293 14.43 -8.20 2.75
N PHE A 294 14.36 -7.56 1.59
CA PHE A 294 15.44 -6.76 0.98
C PHE A 294 16.78 -7.49 0.94
N ASN A 295 16.77 -8.76 0.49
CA ASN A 295 17.98 -9.57 0.36
C ASN A 295 18.98 -8.91 -0.61
N THR A 296 20.24 -8.79 -0.21
CA THR A 296 21.29 -8.18 -1.07
C THR A 296 22.35 -9.23 -1.47
N PRO A 297 22.89 -9.18 -2.71
CA PRO A 297 22.64 -8.17 -3.74
C PRO A 297 21.35 -8.40 -4.57
N GLY A 298 20.69 -9.56 -4.47
CA GLY A 298 19.65 -9.97 -5.42
C GLY A 298 18.45 -9.02 -5.56
N THR A 299 18.02 -8.32 -4.50
CA THR A 299 16.97 -7.30 -4.60
C THR A 299 17.40 -6.13 -5.48
N TRP A 300 18.69 -5.74 -5.45
CA TRP A 300 19.21 -4.69 -6.32
C TRP A 300 19.25 -5.14 -7.78
N ASP A 301 19.61 -6.39 -8.04
CA ASP A 301 19.66 -6.94 -9.40
C ASP A 301 18.25 -6.96 -10.02
N TYR A 302 17.24 -7.35 -9.24
CA TYR A 302 15.84 -7.33 -9.67
C TYR A 302 15.33 -5.91 -9.90
N LEU A 303 15.66 -4.97 -9.00
CA LEU A 303 15.24 -3.58 -9.14
C LEU A 303 15.86 -2.92 -10.39
N GLU A 304 17.12 -3.21 -10.69
CA GLU A 304 17.79 -2.73 -11.90
C GLU A 304 17.16 -3.33 -13.17
N ARG A 305 16.83 -4.63 -13.16
CA ARG A 305 16.14 -5.29 -14.27
C ARG A 305 14.75 -4.69 -14.51
N LEU A 306 13.98 -4.44 -13.45
CA LEU A 306 12.68 -3.76 -13.53
C LEU A 306 12.82 -2.33 -14.07
N LYS A 307 13.85 -1.59 -13.63
CA LYS A 307 14.13 -0.24 -14.12
C LYS A 307 14.38 -0.25 -15.63
N HIS A 308 15.23 -1.15 -16.13
CA HIS A 308 15.50 -1.26 -17.57
C HIS A 308 14.24 -1.62 -18.35
N LEU A 309 13.47 -2.60 -17.86
CA LEU A 309 12.23 -3.02 -18.50
C LEU A 309 11.20 -1.89 -18.57
N ALA A 310 11.06 -1.10 -17.50
CA ALA A 310 10.13 0.03 -17.46
C ALA A 310 10.55 1.19 -18.39
N LEU A 311 11.86 1.39 -18.59
CA LEU A 311 12.37 2.43 -19.48
C LEU A 311 11.94 2.21 -20.94
N ASP A 312 11.83 0.96 -21.38
CA ASP A 312 11.35 0.61 -22.73
C ASP A 312 9.91 1.11 -22.99
N TYR A 313 9.12 1.28 -21.92
CA TYR A 313 7.75 1.80 -21.97
C TYR A 313 7.63 3.28 -21.56
N GLY A 314 8.76 3.94 -21.26
CA GLY A 314 8.77 5.33 -20.76
C GLY A 314 8.10 5.48 -19.38
N LEU A 315 8.20 4.43 -18.55
CA LEU A 315 7.65 4.36 -17.20
C LEU A 315 8.73 4.60 -16.14
N ILE A 316 8.31 5.15 -15.01
CA ILE A 316 9.13 5.36 -13.82
C ILE A 316 8.78 4.27 -12.82
N VAL A 317 9.75 3.46 -12.38
CA VAL A 317 9.55 2.51 -11.30
C VAL A 317 9.77 3.19 -9.96
N PHE A 318 8.87 2.93 -9.03
CA PHE A 318 8.79 3.62 -7.77
C PHE A 318 8.72 2.59 -6.63
N PRO A 319 9.88 2.17 -6.08
CA PRO A 319 9.93 1.15 -5.04
C PRO A 319 9.30 1.64 -3.74
N GLU A 320 8.36 0.88 -3.19
CA GLU A 320 7.83 1.14 -1.85
C GLU A 320 8.70 0.47 -0.78
N ILE A 321 9.36 1.29 0.06
CA ILE A 321 10.27 0.82 1.10
C ILE A 321 9.94 1.51 2.41
N HIS A 322 9.47 0.72 3.37
CA HIS A 322 9.44 1.11 4.78
C HIS A 322 10.72 0.65 5.46
N THR A 323 11.45 1.59 6.05
CA THR A 323 12.73 1.33 6.73
C THR A 323 13.00 2.42 7.74
N GLU A 324 13.63 2.06 8.86
CA GLU A 324 14.11 3.03 9.84
C GLU A 324 15.13 3.97 9.19
N TYR A 325 14.98 5.27 9.42
CA TYR A 325 15.82 6.32 8.87
C TYR A 325 17.32 6.04 9.12
N GLY A 326 17.66 5.61 10.33
CA GLY A 326 19.04 5.32 10.71
C GLY A 326 19.74 4.25 9.86
N ARG A 327 18.98 3.40 9.13
CA ARG A 327 19.58 2.40 8.22
C ARG A 327 20.20 3.04 6.99
N GLY A 328 19.75 4.23 6.59
CA GLY A 328 20.25 4.93 5.40
C GLY A 328 19.77 4.34 4.06
N LEU A 329 18.91 3.32 4.07
CA LEU A 329 18.46 2.64 2.85
C LEU A 329 17.74 3.58 1.86
N HIS A 330 17.00 4.58 2.36
CA HIS A 330 16.39 5.61 1.51
C HIS A 330 17.44 6.37 0.67
N ALA A 331 18.62 6.65 1.25
CA ALA A 331 19.72 7.31 0.56
C ALA A 331 20.42 6.38 -0.43
N ASP A 332 20.53 5.08 -0.12
CA ASP A 332 21.09 4.08 -1.03
C ASP A 332 20.20 3.91 -2.28
N VAL A 333 18.88 3.88 -2.08
CA VAL A 333 17.87 3.78 -3.15
C VAL A 333 17.91 5.02 -4.03
N ALA A 334 17.91 6.21 -3.42
CA ALA A 334 18.07 7.46 -4.14
C ALA A 334 19.40 7.55 -4.89
N GLY A 335 20.50 7.09 -4.28
CA GLY A 335 21.84 7.05 -4.88
C GLY A 335 21.94 6.13 -6.10
N LYS A 336 21.04 5.14 -6.21
CA LYS A 336 20.90 4.26 -7.39
C LYS A 336 19.96 4.82 -8.46
N GLY A 337 19.48 6.06 -8.27
CA GLY A 337 18.65 6.76 -9.24
C GLY A 337 17.16 6.44 -9.15
N PHE A 338 16.70 5.87 -8.04
CA PHE A 338 15.27 5.63 -7.81
C PHE A 338 14.64 6.77 -7.00
N PRO A 339 13.44 7.24 -7.37
CA PRO A 339 12.63 8.07 -6.49
C PRO A 339 12.17 7.28 -5.25
N ILE A 340 11.89 7.98 -4.15
CA ILE A 340 11.51 7.38 -2.87
C ILE A 340 10.20 7.95 -2.33
N TYR A 341 9.50 7.17 -1.50
CA TYR A 341 8.47 7.75 -0.64
C TYR A 341 9.12 8.56 0.48
N ASP A 342 8.52 9.70 0.81
CA ASP A 342 8.82 10.41 2.05
C ASP A 342 7.89 9.91 3.16
N PHE A 343 8.25 8.75 3.72
CA PHE A 343 7.57 8.17 4.89
C PHE A 343 8.01 8.79 6.20
N PHE A 344 8.93 9.75 6.19
CA PHE A 344 9.34 10.46 7.40
C PHE A 344 8.43 11.66 7.67
N PHE A 345 8.03 12.37 6.62
CA PHE A 345 7.22 13.57 6.73
C PHE A 345 5.90 13.39 7.53
N PRO A 346 5.08 12.32 7.35
CA PRO A 346 3.83 12.15 8.10
C PRO A 346 4.00 12.23 9.62
N GLY A 347 4.95 11.47 10.18
CA GLY A 347 5.20 11.47 11.62
C GLY A 347 5.89 12.76 12.09
N LEU A 348 6.79 13.32 11.28
CA LEU A 348 7.48 14.58 11.60
C LEU A 348 6.52 15.78 11.68
N VAL A 349 5.56 15.88 10.77
CA VAL A 349 4.60 17.01 10.79
C VAL A 349 3.61 16.87 11.93
N ILE A 350 3.19 15.64 12.29
CA ILE A 350 2.38 15.40 13.49
C ILE A 350 3.15 15.84 14.74
N ASP A 351 4.41 15.42 14.91
CA ASP A 351 5.24 15.80 16.07
C ASP A 351 5.44 17.32 16.14
N ALA A 352 5.76 17.95 15.00
CA ALA A 352 5.98 19.39 14.94
C ALA A 352 4.74 20.20 15.34
N LEU A 353 3.55 19.79 14.89
CA LEU A 353 2.27 20.45 15.20
C LEU A 353 1.78 20.16 16.61
N ASP A 354 2.09 18.98 17.18
CA ASP A 354 1.72 18.66 18.55
C ASP A 354 2.60 19.39 19.58
N ARG A 355 3.87 19.63 19.24
CA ARG A 355 4.84 20.24 20.15
C ARG A 355 5.08 21.72 19.91
N GLY A 356 4.67 22.25 18.76
CA GLY A 356 5.06 23.58 18.34
C GLY A 356 6.56 23.70 18.06
N ASP A 357 7.18 22.66 17.47
CA ASP A 357 8.64 22.55 17.30
C ASP A 357 9.03 22.10 15.89
N ASN A 358 9.76 22.93 15.16
CA ASN A 358 10.12 22.72 13.76
C ASN A 358 11.40 21.88 13.56
N ARG A 359 12.18 21.58 14.62
CA ARG A 359 13.61 21.27 14.46
C ARG A 359 13.84 19.97 13.69
N ALA A 360 13.13 18.91 14.07
CA ALA A 360 13.23 17.61 13.39
C ALA A 360 12.73 17.70 11.94
N LEU A 361 11.62 18.40 11.72
CA LEU A 361 11.04 18.63 10.41
C LEU A 361 12.00 19.41 9.49
N ILE A 362 12.56 20.54 9.95
CA ILE A 362 13.51 21.35 9.17
C ILE A 362 14.79 20.57 8.86
N ASN A 363 15.28 19.74 9.79
CA ASN A 363 16.46 18.91 9.55
C ASN A 363 16.22 17.96 8.36
N TRP A 364 15.07 17.27 8.34
CA TRP A 364 14.70 16.42 7.22
C TRP A 364 14.53 17.20 5.91
N ILE A 365 13.82 18.33 5.92
CA ILE A 365 13.60 19.15 4.71
C ILE A 365 14.95 19.62 4.14
N LYS A 366 15.89 20.06 4.99
CA LYS A 366 17.24 20.47 4.60
C LYS A 366 18.01 19.31 3.96
N GLU A 367 17.93 18.12 4.55
CA GLU A 367 18.59 16.94 4.00
C GLU A 367 18.03 16.56 2.64
N ALA A 368 16.70 16.38 2.54
CA ALA A 368 16.04 16.01 1.30
C ALA A 368 16.33 17.00 0.17
N ASN A 369 16.30 18.31 0.48
CA ASN A 369 16.61 19.38 -0.48
C ASN A 369 18.10 19.36 -0.89
N SER A 370 19.02 19.30 0.07
CA SER A 370 20.47 19.35 -0.22
C SER A 370 20.99 18.11 -0.96
N LYS A 371 20.41 16.93 -0.69
CA LYS A 371 20.73 15.69 -1.40
C LYS A 371 19.97 15.56 -2.73
N GLY A 372 19.02 16.44 -3.02
CA GLY A 372 18.23 16.42 -4.25
C GLY A 372 17.36 15.17 -4.38
N PHE A 373 16.83 14.65 -3.27
CA PHE A 373 15.99 13.46 -3.30
C PHE A 373 14.70 13.71 -4.11
N GLN A 374 14.38 12.78 -5.00
CA GLN A 374 13.10 12.77 -5.70
C GLN A 374 12.08 12.03 -4.86
N THR A 375 11.24 12.79 -4.15
CA THR A 375 10.27 12.23 -3.20
C THR A 375 8.83 12.31 -3.71
N ILE A 376 8.02 11.32 -3.34
CA ILE A 376 6.56 11.49 -3.24
C ILE A 376 6.24 11.55 -1.74
N ASN A 377 5.79 12.71 -1.27
CA ASN A 377 5.41 12.91 0.13
C ASN A 377 3.90 12.75 0.32
N MET A 378 3.46 12.56 1.56
CA MET A 378 2.03 12.37 1.89
C MET A 378 1.74 12.82 3.32
N LEU A 379 0.45 13.01 3.62
CA LEU A 379 -0.05 13.05 5.00
C LEU A 379 -0.57 11.65 5.35
N GLY A 380 -1.82 11.33 4.99
CA GLY A 380 -2.37 9.99 4.98
C GLY A 380 -2.13 9.25 3.66
N CYS A 381 -2.39 7.95 3.68
CA CYS A 381 -2.48 7.07 2.51
C CYS A 381 -3.39 5.86 2.81
N HIS A 382 -3.42 4.86 1.93
CA HIS A 382 -4.22 3.65 2.14
C HIS A 382 -3.71 2.75 3.29
N ASP A 383 -2.50 3.00 3.79
CA ASP A 383 -1.86 2.29 4.89
C ASP A 383 -1.78 3.18 6.16
N GLY A 384 -1.28 2.62 7.27
CA GLY A 384 -1.16 3.36 8.52
C GLY A 384 0.02 4.33 8.54
N ILE A 385 0.01 5.25 9.50
CA ILE A 385 1.03 6.29 9.68
C ILE A 385 2.37 5.64 10.07
N PRO A 386 3.45 5.86 9.30
CA PRO A 386 4.78 5.33 9.61
C PRO A 386 5.42 6.14 10.75
N MET A 387 5.63 5.48 11.90
CA MET A 387 6.35 6.11 13.04
C MET A 387 7.72 5.48 13.31
N LEU A 388 7.91 4.19 12.96
CA LEU A 388 9.23 3.56 13.11
C LEU A 388 10.23 3.97 12.05
N ASP A 389 9.75 4.43 10.90
CA ASP A 389 10.59 4.97 9.84
C ASP A 389 11.41 6.17 10.36
N LEU A 390 11.01 6.83 11.44
CA LEU A 390 11.76 7.94 12.06
C LEU A 390 12.93 7.50 12.95
N ARG A 391 13.00 6.21 13.28
CA ARG A 391 13.91 5.66 14.29
C ARG A 391 15.36 5.61 13.84
N GLY A 392 16.26 5.69 14.82
CA GLY A 392 17.67 5.31 14.66
C GLY A 392 17.85 3.79 14.73
N VAL A 393 19.06 3.33 14.41
CA VAL A 393 19.44 1.91 14.53
C VAL A 393 20.90 1.77 14.96
N GLU A 394 21.19 0.70 15.68
CA GLU A 394 22.56 0.28 15.91
C GLU A 394 23.10 -0.42 14.65
N VAL A 395 24.21 0.08 14.12
CA VAL A 395 24.88 -0.45 12.93
C VAL A 395 26.39 -0.45 13.20
N ASP A 396 27.06 -1.57 12.96
CA ASP A 396 28.51 -1.73 13.11
C ASP A 396 29.06 -1.33 14.50
N GLY A 397 28.28 -1.54 15.56
CA GLY A 397 28.66 -1.21 16.94
C GLY A 397 28.52 0.27 17.32
N GLY A 398 27.90 1.09 16.47
CA GLY A 398 27.56 2.49 16.74
C GLY A 398 26.07 2.80 16.51
N LEU A 399 25.51 3.70 17.32
CA LEU A 399 24.14 4.18 17.12
C LEU A 399 24.12 5.22 15.98
N ARG A 400 23.42 4.91 14.89
CA ARG A 400 23.01 5.91 13.90
C ARG A 400 21.70 6.53 14.38
N PRO A 401 21.67 7.83 14.71
CA PRO A 401 20.48 8.46 15.27
C PRO A 401 19.32 8.50 14.27
N GLY A 402 18.10 8.51 14.82
CA GLY A 402 16.88 8.75 14.06
C GLY A 402 16.66 10.22 13.75
N LEU A 403 15.57 10.51 13.04
CA LEU A 403 15.02 11.87 12.92
C LEU A 403 14.32 12.30 14.20
N LEU A 404 13.77 11.33 14.94
CA LEU A 404 13.31 11.45 16.31
C LEU A 404 14.00 10.39 17.18
N ASP A 405 14.16 10.68 18.47
CA ASP A 405 14.58 9.67 19.44
C ASP A 405 13.41 8.76 19.83
N ASP A 406 13.74 7.59 20.39
CA ASP A 406 12.76 6.56 20.75
C ASP A 406 11.69 7.09 21.72
N ALA A 407 12.06 7.94 22.68
CA ALA A 407 11.13 8.51 23.65
C ALA A 407 10.11 9.46 23.00
N HIS A 408 10.54 10.26 22.02
CA HIS A 408 9.64 11.10 21.24
C HIS A 408 8.72 10.28 20.34
N ILE A 409 9.22 9.21 19.71
CA ILE A 409 8.41 8.31 18.89
C ILE A 409 7.34 7.63 19.75
N GLU A 410 7.70 7.09 20.92
CA GLU A 410 6.76 6.47 21.86
C GLU A 410 5.69 7.46 22.33
N ALA A 411 6.08 8.66 22.75
CA ALA A 411 5.13 9.68 23.19
C ALA A 411 4.18 10.12 22.06
N ALA A 412 4.67 10.24 20.82
CA ALA A 412 3.83 10.53 19.67
C ALA A 412 2.85 9.38 19.38
N MET A 413 3.31 8.14 19.45
CA MET A 413 2.45 6.97 19.30
C MET A 413 1.36 6.89 20.37
N GLU A 414 1.68 7.15 21.64
CA GLU A 414 0.70 7.19 22.73
C GLU A 414 -0.41 8.20 22.45
N ARG A 415 -0.06 9.43 22.07
CA ARG A 415 -1.04 10.47 21.69
C ARG A 415 -1.94 10.02 20.53
N LEU A 416 -1.38 9.36 19.54
CA LEU A 416 -2.15 8.89 18.40
C LEU A 416 -3.09 7.72 18.76
N ILE A 417 -2.68 6.85 19.69
CA ILE A 417 -3.54 5.79 20.25
C ILE A 417 -4.66 6.41 21.08
N GLU A 418 -4.37 7.42 21.90
CA GLU A 418 -5.38 8.19 22.66
C GLU A 418 -6.40 8.86 21.73
N ARG A 419 -5.98 9.26 20.53
CA ARG A 419 -6.84 9.78 19.45
C ARG A 419 -7.58 8.68 18.67
N GLY A 420 -7.57 7.43 19.15
CA GLY A 420 -8.30 6.30 18.57
C GLY A 420 -7.52 5.51 17.50
N GLY A 421 -6.24 5.78 17.32
CA GLY A 421 -5.38 5.03 16.39
C GLY A 421 -5.16 3.58 16.82
N ARG A 422 -5.10 2.66 15.83
CA ARG A 422 -4.92 1.23 16.07
C ARG A 422 -3.55 0.74 15.61
N VAL A 423 -2.79 0.21 16.56
CA VAL A 423 -1.44 -0.33 16.36
C VAL A 423 -1.49 -1.58 15.49
N LYS A 424 -0.64 -1.64 14.45
CA LYS A 424 -0.27 -2.87 13.75
C LYS A 424 1.12 -3.30 14.21
N ASN A 425 1.25 -4.54 14.69
CA ASN A 425 2.53 -5.09 15.17
C ASN A 425 3.19 -6.00 14.12
N LEU A 426 4.52 -6.10 14.18
CA LEU A 426 5.33 -7.14 13.54
C LEU A 426 5.58 -8.30 14.52
N TYR A 427 5.61 -9.51 14.00
CA TYR A 427 5.78 -10.74 14.78
C TYR A 427 6.95 -11.57 14.24
N GLY A 428 7.67 -12.24 15.15
CA GLY A 428 8.70 -13.22 14.78
C GLY A 428 8.12 -14.59 14.50
N ALA A 429 8.97 -15.50 14.02
CA ALA A 429 8.58 -16.90 13.76
C ALA A 429 8.10 -17.62 15.03
N ASP A 430 8.54 -17.18 16.21
CA ASP A 430 8.08 -17.67 17.51
C ASP A 430 6.74 -17.05 17.97
N GLY A 431 6.12 -16.22 17.12
CA GLY A 431 4.87 -15.51 17.40
C GLY A 431 5.03 -14.31 18.35
N LYS A 432 6.24 -13.98 18.80
CA LYS A 432 6.46 -12.83 19.69
C LYS A 432 6.50 -11.53 18.89
N LYS A 433 5.98 -10.47 19.50
CA LYS A 433 6.06 -9.10 18.95
C LYS A 433 7.53 -8.69 18.81
N ILE A 434 7.95 -8.35 17.59
CA ILE A 434 9.29 -7.81 17.31
C ILE A 434 9.28 -6.29 17.50
N ALA A 435 8.34 -5.62 16.84
CA ALA A 435 8.17 -4.18 16.87
C ALA A 435 6.73 -3.84 16.51
N TYR A 436 6.34 -2.58 16.64
CA TYR A 436 5.17 -2.07 15.92
C TYR A 436 5.53 -1.89 14.42
N TYR A 437 4.58 -1.58 13.53
CA TYR A 437 4.87 -1.30 12.11
C TYR A 437 4.31 0.06 11.72
N GLN A 438 2.99 0.18 11.78
CA GLN A 438 2.21 1.34 11.32
C GLN A 438 1.01 1.54 12.25
N LEU A 439 0.58 2.80 12.39
CA LEU A 439 -0.58 3.16 13.21
C LEU A 439 -1.74 3.50 12.29
N ASN A 440 -2.81 2.72 12.36
CA ASN A 440 -3.97 2.94 11.53
C ASN A 440 -4.87 4.02 12.17
N ALA A 441 -4.96 5.17 11.51
CA ALA A 441 -5.87 6.27 11.83
C ALA A 441 -6.02 7.13 10.57
N THR A 442 -7.10 7.90 10.45
CA THR A 442 -7.12 9.01 9.49
C THR A 442 -6.14 10.09 9.92
N PHE A 443 -5.57 10.83 8.97
CA PHE A 443 -4.62 11.87 9.32
C PHE A 443 -5.30 13.01 10.10
N PHE A 444 -6.57 13.28 9.81
CA PHE A 444 -7.34 14.28 10.55
C PHE A 444 -7.58 13.88 12.01
N SER A 445 -8.01 12.63 12.27
CA SER A 445 -8.14 12.14 13.66
C SER A 445 -6.77 12.04 14.35
N ALA A 446 -5.71 11.70 13.62
CA ALA A 446 -4.34 11.71 14.14
C ALA A 446 -3.88 13.11 14.60
N LEU A 447 -4.40 14.19 14.02
CA LEU A 447 -4.16 15.57 14.46
C LEU A 447 -5.10 16.03 15.60
N GLY A 448 -5.96 15.14 16.11
CA GLY A 448 -6.97 15.46 17.12
C GLY A 448 -8.21 16.15 16.54
N GLU A 449 -8.48 15.96 15.25
CA GLU A 449 -9.62 16.57 14.53
C GLU A 449 -9.59 18.11 14.57
N ASP A 450 -8.40 18.71 14.61
CA ASP A 450 -8.19 20.16 14.53
C ASP A 450 -7.98 20.60 13.07
N GLU A 451 -8.95 21.32 12.52
CA GLU A 451 -8.92 21.83 11.14
C GLU A 451 -7.76 22.79 10.87
N ARG A 452 -7.29 23.53 11.88
CA ARG A 452 -6.12 24.42 11.73
C ARG A 452 -4.86 23.60 11.55
N LYS A 453 -4.70 22.50 12.32
CA LYS A 453 -3.59 21.57 12.13
C LYS A 453 -3.62 20.92 10.76
N LEU A 454 -4.78 20.49 10.26
CA LEU A 454 -4.89 19.87 8.94
C LEU A 454 -4.53 20.85 7.82
N ARG A 455 -5.03 22.10 7.88
CA ARG A 455 -4.69 23.15 6.92
C ARG A 455 -3.20 23.47 6.94
N LEU A 456 -2.60 23.62 8.12
CA LEU A 456 -1.17 23.89 8.26
C LEU A 456 -0.32 22.69 7.80
N ALA A 457 -0.70 21.45 8.14
CA ALA A 457 -0.02 20.25 7.65
C ALA A 457 -0.03 20.18 6.12
N ARG A 458 -1.18 20.50 5.48
CA ARG A 458 -1.29 20.58 4.02
C ARG A 458 -0.42 21.69 3.45
N ALA A 459 -0.41 22.87 4.05
CA ALA A 459 0.43 23.98 3.59
C ALA A 459 1.92 23.60 3.64
N ILE A 460 2.38 23.02 4.75
CA ILE A 460 3.75 22.50 4.87
C ILE A 460 4.02 21.46 3.79
N GLN A 461 3.12 20.49 3.59
CA GLN A 461 3.25 19.46 2.56
C GLN A 461 3.45 20.05 1.16
N MET A 462 2.68 21.09 0.82
CA MET A 462 2.81 21.76 -0.48
C MET A 462 4.17 22.45 -0.64
N PHE A 463 4.77 22.96 0.44
CA PHE A 463 6.02 23.72 0.39
C PHE A 463 7.29 22.87 0.55
N ILE A 464 7.21 21.62 1.01
CA ILE A 464 8.39 20.74 1.03
C ILE A 464 8.72 20.20 -0.39
N PRO A 465 9.99 19.84 -0.67
CA PRO A 465 10.35 19.28 -1.97
C PRO A 465 9.67 17.92 -2.22
N GLY A 466 9.43 17.62 -3.49
CA GLY A 466 8.77 16.39 -3.95
C GLY A 466 7.40 16.60 -4.58
N ILE A 467 6.78 15.48 -5.00
CA ILE A 467 5.38 15.43 -5.42
C ILE A 467 4.52 15.26 -4.17
N PRO A 468 3.60 16.20 -3.87
CA PRO A 468 2.63 16.01 -2.80
C PRO A 468 1.50 15.07 -3.25
N GLN A 469 1.38 13.95 -2.55
CA GLN A 469 0.26 13.01 -2.68
C GLN A 469 -0.82 13.33 -1.64
N VAL A 470 -2.05 13.53 -2.10
CA VAL A 470 -3.22 13.90 -1.30
C VAL A 470 -4.15 12.69 -1.22
N TRP A 471 -4.29 12.13 -0.03
CA TRP A 471 -5.28 11.09 0.24
C TRP A 471 -6.68 11.66 0.19
N TYR A 472 -7.59 11.00 -0.54
CA TYR A 472 -8.96 11.50 -0.73
C TYR A 472 -9.65 11.79 0.61
N LEU A 473 -9.47 10.92 1.60
CA LEU A 473 -10.15 11.07 2.88
C LEU A 473 -9.61 12.25 3.69
N ASP A 474 -8.31 12.56 3.57
CA ASP A 474 -7.72 13.74 4.21
C ASP A 474 -8.23 15.05 3.57
N LEU A 475 -8.45 15.05 2.25
CA LEU A 475 -8.98 16.22 1.53
C LEU A 475 -10.35 16.62 2.11
N PHE A 476 -11.18 15.64 2.46
CA PHE A 476 -12.51 15.84 3.04
C PHE A 476 -12.52 15.81 4.58
N ALA A 477 -11.35 15.94 5.24
CA ALA A 477 -11.22 15.91 6.70
C ALA A 477 -11.93 14.70 7.35
N GLY A 478 -11.83 13.53 6.71
CA GLY A 478 -12.48 12.31 7.17
C GLY A 478 -11.94 11.81 8.50
N ARG A 479 -12.83 11.27 9.31
CA ARG A 479 -12.54 10.78 10.67
C ARG A 479 -12.39 9.26 10.71
N ASN A 480 -11.78 8.76 11.77
CA ASN A 480 -11.65 7.33 12.03
C ASN A 480 -12.98 6.58 11.90
N ASN A 481 -13.03 5.58 11.01
CA ASN A 481 -14.17 4.70 10.86
C ASN A 481 -14.03 3.46 11.74
N TYR A 482 -14.39 3.61 13.01
CA TYR A 482 -14.30 2.53 14.00
C TYR A 482 -15.13 1.31 13.62
N ALA A 483 -16.35 1.52 13.09
CA ALA A 483 -17.24 0.43 12.70
C ALA A 483 -16.61 -0.45 11.62
N ALA A 484 -16.02 0.15 10.58
CA ALA A 484 -15.33 -0.60 9.53
C ALA A 484 -14.09 -1.33 10.09
N ALA A 485 -13.33 -0.69 10.97
CA ALA A 485 -12.15 -1.28 11.58
C ALA A 485 -12.49 -2.47 12.51
N ASP A 486 -13.62 -2.42 13.21
CA ASP A 486 -14.07 -3.49 14.12
C ASP A 486 -14.64 -4.71 13.39
N GLN A 487 -15.30 -4.51 12.25
CA GLN A 487 -15.88 -5.61 11.46
C GLN A 487 -14.80 -6.59 10.93
N GLY A 488 -13.62 -6.10 10.56
CA GLY A 488 -12.54 -6.94 10.03
C GLY A 488 -11.52 -7.43 11.08
N GLY A 489 -11.74 -7.17 12.37
CA GLY A 489 -10.78 -7.47 13.44
C GLY A 489 -9.39 -6.86 13.20
N PRO A 490 -8.29 -7.48 13.69
CA PRO A 490 -6.93 -6.98 13.50
C PRO A 490 -6.50 -6.83 12.03
N ALA A 491 -7.05 -7.65 11.13
CA ALA A 491 -6.81 -7.57 9.70
C ALA A 491 -7.52 -6.37 9.04
N GLY A 492 -8.66 -5.95 9.60
CA GLY A 492 -9.48 -4.83 9.13
C GLY A 492 -9.09 -3.46 9.67
N HIS A 493 -8.07 -3.36 10.54
CA HIS A 493 -7.68 -2.07 11.13
C HIS A 493 -7.36 -0.98 10.10
N LYS A 494 -6.92 -1.33 8.88
CA LYS A 494 -6.67 -0.36 7.81
C LYS A 494 -7.95 0.34 7.34
N GLU A 495 -9.11 -0.32 7.43
CA GLU A 495 -10.40 0.25 7.01
C GLU A 495 -10.83 1.47 7.83
N ILE A 496 -10.20 1.70 8.99
CA ILE A 496 -10.38 2.94 9.78
C ILE A 496 -10.10 4.22 8.97
N ASN A 497 -9.24 4.12 7.94
CA ASN A 497 -8.80 5.22 7.08
C ASN A 497 -9.21 5.03 5.60
N ARG A 498 -10.25 4.24 5.32
CA ARG A 498 -10.66 3.91 3.94
C ARG A 498 -12.16 3.99 3.72
N THR A 499 -12.82 4.92 4.42
CA THR A 499 -14.26 5.20 4.29
C THR A 499 -14.59 5.66 2.86
N ASN A 500 -15.50 4.98 2.16
CA ASN A 500 -16.01 5.48 0.89
C ASN A 500 -16.94 6.68 1.15
N LEU A 501 -16.79 7.74 0.37
CA LEU A 501 -17.57 8.97 0.51
C LEU A 501 -18.73 8.95 -0.48
N THR A 502 -19.94 9.13 0.02
CA THR A 502 -21.13 9.27 -0.83
C THR A 502 -21.14 10.64 -1.50
N THR A 503 -21.93 10.80 -2.57
CA THR A 503 -22.15 12.11 -3.20
C THR A 503 -22.62 13.17 -2.18
N ALA A 504 -23.42 12.78 -1.18
CA ALA A 504 -23.86 13.70 -0.13
C ALA A 504 -22.70 14.18 0.75
N ASP A 505 -21.79 13.27 1.14
CA ASP A 505 -20.59 13.62 1.92
C ASP A 505 -19.69 14.61 1.15
N ILE A 506 -19.59 14.42 -0.18
CA ILE A 506 -18.83 15.30 -1.08
C ILE A 506 -19.46 16.70 -1.13
N GLU A 507 -20.78 16.80 -1.36
CA GLU A 507 -21.44 18.11 -1.38
C GLU A 507 -21.34 18.83 -0.03
N GLU A 508 -21.49 18.11 1.08
CA GLU A 508 -21.30 18.68 2.41
C GLU A 508 -19.86 19.16 2.60
N GLY A 509 -18.88 18.33 2.24
CA GLY A 509 -17.46 18.64 2.34
C GLY A 509 -17.04 19.86 1.52
N LEU A 510 -17.58 20.04 0.32
CA LEU A 510 -17.29 21.21 -0.53
C LEU A 510 -17.88 22.53 0.01
N ASN A 511 -18.70 22.47 1.06
CA ASN A 511 -19.14 23.65 1.80
C ASN A 511 -18.26 23.97 3.03
N GLN A 512 -17.29 23.10 3.37
CA GLN A 512 -16.44 23.27 4.55
C GLN A 512 -15.18 24.07 4.23
N PRO A 513 -14.84 25.10 5.04
CA PRO A 513 -13.61 25.88 4.85
C PRO A 513 -12.34 25.04 4.81
N VAL A 514 -12.25 23.99 5.65
CA VAL A 514 -11.08 23.09 5.68
C VAL A 514 -10.83 22.38 4.35
N VAL A 515 -11.88 22.07 3.57
CA VAL A 515 -11.76 21.40 2.27
C VAL A 515 -11.38 22.43 1.19
N LEU A 516 -12.08 23.56 1.15
CA LEU A 516 -11.82 24.63 0.18
C LEU A 516 -10.43 25.24 0.35
N ASP A 517 -9.97 25.45 1.60
CA ASP A 517 -8.62 25.94 1.89
C ASP A 517 -7.56 24.94 1.43
N GLN A 518 -7.79 23.64 1.60
CA GLN A 518 -6.88 22.62 1.07
C GLN A 518 -6.84 22.64 -0.46
N LEU A 519 -7.99 22.76 -1.14
CA LEU A 519 -8.05 22.87 -2.60
C LEU A 519 -7.31 24.10 -3.12
N ASP A 520 -7.41 25.25 -2.43
CA ASP A 520 -6.67 26.46 -2.80
C ASP A 520 -5.15 26.26 -2.68
N LEU A 521 -4.68 25.66 -1.58
CA LEU A 521 -3.26 25.32 -1.39
C LEU A 521 -2.76 24.33 -2.44
N ILE A 522 -3.58 23.33 -2.77
CA ILE A 522 -3.29 22.31 -3.79
C ILE A 522 -3.18 22.97 -5.18
N ARG A 523 -4.16 23.81 -5.57
CA ARG A 523 -4.16 24.52 -6.86
C ARG A 523 -2.95 25.44 -6.99
N MET A 524 -2.63 26.17 -5.92
CA MET A 524 -1.43 27.01 -5.85
C MET A 524 -0.16 26.19 -6.08
N ARG A 525 -0.02 25.06 -5.40
CA ARG A 525 1.14 24.17 -5.58
C ARG A 525 1.26 23.58 -6.97
N ASN A 526 0.12 23.28 -7.60
CA ASN A 526 0.07 22.67 -8.92
C ASN A 526 0.37 23.70 -10.03
N CYS A 527 -0.02 24.96 -9.84
CA CYS A 527 0.02 25.99 -10.89
C CYS A 527 1.18 26.99 -10.77
N ALA A 528 1.57 27.39 -9.56
CA ALA A 528 2.52 28.49 -9.37
C ALA A 528 3.92 28.13 -9.91
N PRO A 529 4.51 28.96 -10.79
CA PRO A 529 5.82 28.64 -11.39
C PRO A 529 6.97 28.57 -10.38
N ALA A 530 6.86 29.21 -9.21
CA ALA A 530 7.89 29.24 -8.18
C ALA A 530 8.34 27.82 -7.74
N PHE A 531 7.40 26.88 -7.62
CA PHE A 531 7.70 25.48 -7.24
C PHE A 531 8.49 24.68 -8.29
N ARG A 532 8.81 25.31 -9.42
CA ARG A 532 9.70 24.76 -10.46
C ARG A 532 11.15 25.20 -10.30
N GLY A 533 11.44 26.04 -9.30
CA GLY A 533 12.76 26.58 -9.00
C GLY A 533 13.39 25.94 -7.77
N GLN A 534 13.94 26.78 -6.89
CA GLN A 534 14.72 26.35 -5.73
C GLN A 534 14.01 26.71 -4.43
N LEU A 535 14.07 25.79 -3.46
CA LEU A 535 13.64 26.01 -2.09
C LEU A 535 14.80 26.55 -1.25
N SER A 536 14.57 27.68 -0.59
CA SER A 536 15.37 28.17 0.54
C SER A 536 14.58 28.05 1.85
N ILE A 537 15.28 27.67 2.91
CA ILE A 537 14.72 27.45 4.25
C ILE A 537 15.31 28.51 5.17
N GLU A 538 14.48 29.47 5.57
CA GLU A 538 14.86 30.60 6.42
C GLU A 538 15.17 30.12 7.85
N LYS A 539 16.07 30.81 8.54
CA LYS A 539 16.38 30.51 9.94
C LYS A 539 15.37 31.22 10.85
N THR A 540 14.56 30.44 11.55
CA THR A 540 13.51 30.93 12.45
C THR A 540 13.68 30.36 13.87
N GLU A 541 12.88 30.88 14.81
CA GLU A 541 12.71 30.27 16.14
C GLU A 541 12.06 28.88 16.03
N ALA A 542 12.19 28.04 17.06
CA ALA A 542 11.73 26.65 17.03
C ALA A 542 10.21 26.51 16.76
N ASN A 543 9.41 27.49 17.15
CA ASN A 543 7.97 27.50 16.94
C ASN A 543 7.52 28.19 15.65
N GLN A 544 8.44 28.61 14.79
CA GLN A 544 8.13 29.32 13.54
C GLN A 544 8.69 28.56 12.35
N LEU A 545 8.00 28.53 11.22
CA LEU A 545 8.49 27.90 9.99
C LEU A 545 8.41 28.92 8.85
N SER A 546 9.49 29.03 8.07
CA SER A 546 9.50 29.87 6.88
C SER A 546 10.19 29.15 5.71
N LEU A 547 9.42 28.94 4.63
CA LEU A 547 9.83 28.23 3.41
C LEU A 547 9.60 29.15 2.21
N HIS A 548 10.65 29.36 1.41
CA HIS A 548 10.61 30.25 0.25
C HIS A 548 11.03 29.49 -1.01
N TRP A 549 10.14 29.44 -2.00
CA TRP A 549 10.42 28.95 -3.35
C TRP A 549 10.63 30.13 -4.29
N GLN A 550 11.66 30.04 -5.13
CA GLN A 550 11.91 31.02 -6.18
C GLN A 550 12.28 30.36 -7.50
N LYS A 551 11.66 30.82 -8.58
CA LYS A 551 12.07 30.55 -9.96
C LYS A 551 12.00 31.84 -10.78
N ASP A 552 13.14 32.35 -11.18
CA ASP A 552 13.23 33.64 -11.89
C ASP A 552 12.55 34.74 -11.04
N GLU A 553 11.55 35.45 -11.58
CA GLU A 553 10.72 36.44 -10.87
C GLU A 553 9.58 35.84 -10.03
N PHE A 554 9.26 34.56 -10.19
CA PHE A 554 8.15 33.91 -9.50
C PHE A 554 8.57 33.41 -8.12
N THR A 555 7.78 33.75 -7.10
CA THR A 555 8.00 33.38 -5.70
C THR A 555 6.79 32.67 -5.10
N ALA A 556 7.04 31.84 -4.08
CA ALA A 556 6.02 31.35 -3.16
C ALA A 556 6.62 31.25 -1.76
N ASP A 557 5.93 31.84 -0.79
CA ASP A 557 6.35 32.00 0.60
C ASP A 557 5.30 31.36 1.52
N LEU A 558 5.77 30.54 2.46
CA LEU A 558 5.01 30.07 3.61
C LEU A 558 5.66 30.61 4.88
N GLU A 559 4.90 31.33 5.69
CA GLU A 559 5.28 31.72 7.05
C GLU A 559 4.25 31.15 8.03
N ALA A 560 4.68 30.39 9.03
CA ALA A 560 3.78 29.75 9.98
C ALA A 560 4.28 29.83 11.42
N ASN A 561 3.35 29.87 12.36
CA ASN A 561 3.60 29.71 13.80
C ASN A 561 2.97 28.39 14.27
N LEU A 562 3.82 27.46 14.70
CA LEU A 562 3.41 26.12 15.12
C LEU A 562 2.74 26.12 16.51
N SER A 563 2.89 27.18 17.31
CA SER A 563 2.26 27.27 18.64
C SER A 563 0.79 27.69 18.57
N ASP A 564 0.45 28.66 17.73
CA ASP A 564 -0.93 29.14 17.55
C ASP A 564 -1.61 28.62 16.28
N LEU A 565 -0.86 27.89 15.44
CA LEU A 565 -1.28 27.27 14.18
C LEU A 565 -1.67 28.26 13.07
N THR A 566 -1.33 29.54 13.23
CA THR A 566 -1.55 30.55 12.21
C THR A 566 -0.50 30.45 11.11
N PHE A 567 -0.89 30.72 9.86
CA PHE A 567 0.06 30.79 8.76
C PHE A 567 -0.39 31.73 7.64
N HIS A 568 0.59 32.19 6.87
CA HIS A 568 0.42 33.09 5.76
C HIS A 568 1.11 32.52 4.54
N VAL A 569 0.40 32.55 3.40
CA VAL A 569 0.93 32.15 2.11
C VAL A 569 0.90 33.34 1.16
N ARG A 570 2.02 33.61 0.50
CA ARG A 570 2.14 34.59 -0.59
C ARG A 570 2.74 33.91 -1.79
N TYR A 571 2.25 34.16 -3.00
CA TYR A 571 2.86 33.61 -4.20
C TYR A 571 2.54 34.45 -5.42
N THR A 572 3.33 34.28 -6.47
CA THR A 572 3.02 34.79 -7.81
C THR A 572 2.42 33.69 -8.66
N ASP A 573 1.24 33.94 -9.22
CA ASP A 573 0.56 33.01 -10.12
C ASP A 573 1.26 32.92 -11.50
N ALA A 574 0.73 32.10 -12.40
CA ALA A 574 1.29 31.92 -13.74
C ALA A 574 1.18 33.18 -14.64
N ASP A 575 0.29 34.11 -14.30
CA ASP A 575 0.11 35.39 -14.99
C ASP A 575 0.97 36.51 -14.35
N GLY A 576 1.75 36.21 -13.31
CA GLY A 576 2.60 37.15 -12.59
C GLY A 576 1.85 38.02 -11.58
N ARG A 577 0.64 37.64 -11.17
CA ARG A 577 -0.14 38.35 -10.14
C ARG A 577 0.26 37.87 -8.76
N GLU A 578 0.41 38.80 -7.83
CA GLU A 578 0.64 38.49 -6.42
C GLU A 578 -0.67 38.08 -5.75
N GLU A 579 -0.67 36.89 -5.17
CA GLU A 579 -1.74 36.32 -4.37
C GLU A 579 -1.27 36.17 -2.92
N SER A 580 -2.17 36.42 -1.97
CA SER A 580 -1.84 36.39 -0.55
C SER A 580 -3.05 35.96 0.26
N LYS A 581 -2.86 34.98 1.15
CA LYS A 581 -3.92 34.45 2.02
C LYS A 581 -3.38 34.14 3.41
N SER A 582 -4.08 34.65 4.43
CA SER A 582 -3.83 34.32 5.83
C SER A 582 -4.86 33.31 6.31
N TYR A 583 -4.39 32.34 7.07
CA TYR A 583 -5.19 31.30 7.68
C TYR A 583 -5.06 31.44 9.19
N LEU A 584 -6.20 31.64 9.85
CA LEU A 584 -6.33 31.87 11.29
C LEU A 584 -6.80 30.61 12.02
#